data_AF-R5U2G0-F1
#
_entry.id   AF-R5U2G0-F1
#
_cell.length_a   1.000
_cell.length_b   1.000
_cell.length_c   1.000
_cell.angle_alpha   90.00
_cell.angle_beta   90.00
_cell.angle_gamma   90.00
#
_symmetry.space_group_name_H-M   'P 1'
#
loop_
_entity.id
_entity.type
_entity.pdbx_description
1 polymer ?
#
loop_
_entity_poly.entity_id
_entity_poly.type
_entity_poly.pdbx_seq_one_letter_code
_entity_poly.pdbx_strand_id
1 'polypeptide(L)'
;MHIFYFHKYNRLRTYVGQQMNKKKRMVAYRKGNTEQLDAKRRKWSVFVLFSAIFICLVSTGIGGCGWKKTGVEKLRDLDYTVVGEAELPEELKTEIEARKAENFKMTYLLDDALYIVHGFGMQETGGYSIQVQALYLAENAIYFETDLIGPENGAKVEKCVSYPYIVVKTERLTENVVFE
;
A
#
# COMPACT_ATOMS: atom_id res chain seq x y z
N MET A 1 26.00 76.73 -73.56
CA MET A 1 26.27 76.32 -72.16
C MET A 1 25.08 75.52 -71.59
N HIS A 2 24.72 74.37 -72.17
CA HIS A 2 23.49 73.63 -71.81
C HIS A 2 23.69 72.10 -71.57
N ILE A 3 24.88 71.56 -71.86
CA ILE A 3 25.17 70.12 -71.75
C ILE A 3 25.58 69.72 -70.32
N PHE A 4 26.13 70.64 -69.53
CA PHE A 4 26.59 70.37 -68.17
C PHE A 4 25.45 70.14 -67.16
N TYR A 5 24.27 70.74 -67.37
CA TYR A 5 23.13 70.58 -66.46
C TYR A 5 22.52 69.18 -66.51
N PHE A 6 22.43 68.59 -67.71
CA PHE A 6 21.82 67.26 -67.90
C PHE A 6 22.67 66.15 -67.28
N HIS A 7 24.00 66.26 -67.39
CA HIS A 7 24.91 65.24 -66.86
C HIS A 7 25.01 65.24 -65.32
N LYS A 8 24.80 66.40 -64.68
CA LYS A 8 24.73 66.51 -63.21
C LYS A 8 23.43 65.91 -62.67
N TYR A 9 22.31 66.11 -63.36
CA TYR A 9 21.00 65.60 -62.95
C TYR A 9 20.92 64.06 -62.99
N ASN A 10 21.48 63.43 -64.02
CA ASN A 10 21.47 61.97 -64.13
C ASN A 10 22.33 61.29 -63.06
N ARG A 11 23.44 61.93 -62.64
CA ARG A 11 24.34 61.43 -61.58
C ARG A 11 23.71 61.51 -60.18
N LEU A 12 22.87 62.52 -59.93
CA LEU A 12 22.09 62.61 -58.69
C LEU A 12 21.01 61.53 -58.60
N ARG A 13 20.32 61.23 -59.71
CA ARG A 13 19.28 60.20 -59.76
C ARG A 13 19.82 58.79 -59.48
N THR A 14 21.00 58.45 -60.01
CA THR A 14 21.65 57.16 -59.74
C THR A 14 22.11 57.04 -58.28
N TYR A 15 22.63 58.12 -57.69
CA TYR A 15 23.06 58.14 -56.29
C TYR A 15 21.87 57.96 -55.33
N VAL A 16 20.76 58.67 -55.58
CA VAL A 16 19.52 58.53 -54.80
C VAL A 16 18.94 57.12 -54.95
N GLY A 17 18.95 56.53 -56.15
CA GLY A 17 18.54 55.15 -56.39
C GLY A 17 19.37 54.12 -55.61
N GLN A 18 20.69 54.30 -55.54
CA GLN A 18 21.58 53.43 -54.75
C GLN A 18 21.33 53.57 -53.24
N GLN A 19 21.12 54.78 -52.74
CA GLN A 19 20.81 55.03 -51.32
C GLN A 19 19.46 54.41 -50.92
N MET A 20 18.44 54.54 -51.78
CA MET A 20 17.13 53.92 -51.59
C MET A 20 17.22 52.39 -51.56
N ASN A 21 18.03 51.78 -52.44
CA ASN A 21 18.25 50.33 -52.44
C ASN A 21 18.96 49.86 -51.16
N LYS A 22 20.02 50.56 -50.72
CA LYS A 22 20.70 50.28 -49.45
C LYS A 22 19.75 50.36 -48.24
N LYS A 23 18.90 51.39 -48.16
CA LYS A 23 17.89 51.51 -47.10
C LYS A 23 16.88 50.37 -47.13
N LYS A 24 16.35 49.99 -48.30
CA LYS A 24 15.42 48.86 -48.45
C LYS A 24 16.05 47.54 -47.99
N ARG A 25 17.32 47.30 -48.33
CA ARG A 25 18.07 46.11 -47.88
C ARG A 25 18.28 46.09 -46.37
N MET A 26 18.59 47.24 -45.75
CA MET A 26 18.72 47.33 -44.30
C MET A 26 17.38 47.10 -43.58
N VAL A 27 16.27 47.63 -44.10
CA VAL A 27 14.93 47.39 -43.54
C VAL A 27 14.52 45.93 -43.67
N ALA A 28 14.78 45.29 -44.82
CA ALA A 28 14.51 43.87 -45.02
C ALA A 28 15.37 42.98 -44.09
N TYR A 29 16.64 43.32 -43.91
CA TYR A 29 17.53 42.62 -42.97
C TYR A 29 17.03 42.75 -41.52
N ARG A 30 16.61 43.95 -41.11
CA ARG A 30 16.07 44.20 -39.77
C ARG A 30 14.77 43.45 -39.53
N LYS A 31 13.86 43.44 -40.52
CA LYS A 31 12.58 42.73 -40.46
C LYS A 31 12.77 41.21 -40.40
N GLY A 32 13.66 40.66 -41.22
CA GLY A 32 13.99 39.24 -41.17
C GLY A 32 14.61 38.83 -39.83
N ASN A 33 15.46 39.68 -39.24
CA ASN A 33 16.05 39.39 -37.94
C ASN A 33 15.01 39.43 -36.81
N THR A 34 14.05 40.37 -36.83
CA THR A 34 12.93 40.38 -35.86
C THR A 34 12.02 39.16 -36.00
N GLU A 35 11.69 38.75 -37.23
CA GLU A 35 10.86 37.56 -37.47
C GLU A 35 11.56 36.26 -37.01
N GLN A 36 12.89 36.18 -37.20
CA GLN A 36 13.71 35.06 -36.70
C GLN A 36 13.76 35.02 -35.17
N LEU A 37 13.92 36.17 -34.52
CA LEU A 37 13.91 36.27 -33.05
C LEU A 37 12.53 35.91 -32.48
N ASP A 38 11.44 36.32 -33.11
CA ASP A 38 10.08 35.98 -32.70
C ASP A 38 9.73 34.51 -32.96
N ALA A 39 10.24 33.91 -34.04
CA ALA A 39 10.12 32.47 -34.30
C ALA A 39 10.88 31.65 -33.25
N LYS A 40 12.11 32.08 -32.90
CA LYS A 40 12.92 31.43 -31.85
C LYS A 40 12.27 31.58 -30.48
N ARG A 41 11.76 32.77 -30.15
CA ARG A 41 11.04 33.05 -28.89
C ARG A 41 9.75 32.23 -28.79
N ARG A 42 8.97 32.12 -29.87
CA ARG A 42 7.77 31.25 -29.91
C ARG A 42 8.12 29.78 -29.72
N LYS A 43 9.14 29.27 -30.41
CA LYS A 43 9.60 27.88 -30.24
C LYS A 43 10.05 27.60 -28.81
N TRP A 44 10.79 28.52 -28.20
CA TRP A 44 11.27 28.37 -26.82
C TRP A 44 10.13 28.50 -25.80
N SER A 45 9.21 29.43 -26.01
CA SER A 45 8.02 29.61 -25.15
C SER A 45 7.09 28.40 -25.20
N VAL A 46 6.89 27.80 -26.39
CA VAL A 46 6.09 26.58 -26.55
C VAL A 46 6.79 25.39 -25.90
N PHE A 47 8.11 25.25 -26.07
CA PHE A 47 8.88 24.20 -25.40
C PHE A 47 8.82 24.29 -23.87
N VAL A 48 8.95 25.51 -23.31
CA VAL A 48 8.82 25.75 -21.87
C VAL A 48 7.41 25.41 -21.37
N LEU A 49 6.36 25.84 -22.09
CA LEU A 49 4.96 25.52 -21.76
C LEU A 49 4.69 24.00 -21.76
N PHE A 50 5.15 23.27 -22.77
CA PHE A 50 5.01 21.81 -22.82
C PHE A 50 5.80 21.11 -21.69
N SER A 51 6.99 21.59 -21.35
CA SER A 51 7.77 21.03 -20.24
C SER A 51 7.12 21.25 -18.88
N ALA A 52 6.51 22.42 -18.65
CA ALA A 52 5.82 22.74 -17.40
C ALA A 52 4.55 21.88 -17.21
N ILE A 53 3.78 21.66 -18.29
CA ILE A 53 2.61 20.78 -18.27
C ILE A 53 3.01 19.32 -17.97
N PHE A 54 4.11 18.84 -18.56
CA PHE A 54 4.63 17.49 -18.29
C PHE A 54 5.08 17.33 -16.83
N ILE A 55 5.77 18.32 -16.26
CA ILE A 55 6.20 18.32 -14.85
C ILE A 55 4.98 18.35 -13.91
N CYS A 56 3.96 19.15 -14.20
CA CYS A 56 2.72 19.17 -13.42
C CYS A 56 1.98 17.83 -13.46
N LEU A 57 1.87 17.18 -14.64
CA LEU A 57 1.23 15.87 -14.79
C LEU A 57 1.96 14.76 -14.02
N VAL A 58 3.29 14.79 -13.99
CA VAL A 58 4.10 13.82 -13.22
C VAL A 58 3.96 14.06 -11.71
N SER A 59 3.81 15.31 -11.25
CA SER A 59 3.66 15.62 -9.82
C SER A 59 2.32 15.17 -9.21
N THR A 60 1.26 15.05 -10.02
CA THR A 60 -0.04 14.51 -9.58
C THR A 60 -0.06 12.98 -9.40
N GLY A 61 1.00 12.27 -9.79
CA GLY A 61 1.09 10.81 -9.73
C GLY A 61 1.76 10.22 -8.49
N ILE A 62 2.31 11.03 -7.59
CA ILE A 62 3.03 10.56 -6.37
C ILE A 62 2.26 10.92 -5.09
N GLY A 63 0.99 11.35 -5.22
CA GLY A 63 0.08 11.53 -4.11
C GLY A 63 -0.50 10.20 -3.63
N GLY A 64 0.27 9.47 -2.82
CA GLY A 64 -0.21 8.51 -1.83
C GLY A 64 -1.26 7.51 -2.31
N CYS A 65 -0.81 6.43 -2.98
CA CYS A 65 -1.46 5.14 -2.78
C CYS A 65 -1.18 4.76 -1.32
N GLY A 66 -2.02 5.26 -0.41
CA GLY A 66 -2.15 4.69 0.91
C GLY A 66 -2.63 3.27 0.68
N TRP A 67 -1.70 2.33 0.68
CA TRP A 67 -1.99 0.91 0.89
C TRP A 67 -2.58 0.83 2.29
N LYS A 68 -3.87 1.18 2.42
CA LYS A 68 -4.68 0.74 3.54
C LYS A 68 -4.62 -0.76 3.43
N LYS A 69 -3.84 -1.40 4.30
CA LYS A 69 -3.91 -2.84 4.45
C LYS A 69 -5.39 -3.11 4.71
N THR A 70 -6.06 -3.75 3.76
CA THR A 70 -7.33 -4.45 3.97
C THR A 70 -7.02 -5.67 4.84
N GLY A 71 -6.49 -5.41 6.02
CA GLY A 71 -6.08 -6.36 7.02
C GLY A 71 -6.58 -5.83 8.33
N VAL A 72 -7.19 -6.71 9.10
CA VAL A 72 -7.55 -6.52 10.50
C VAL A 72 -6.46 -5.71 11.20
N GLU A 73 -6.79 -4.50 11.65
CA GLU A 73 -5.82 -3.65 12.35
C GLU A 73 -5.63 -4.20 13.76
N LYS A 74 -4.53 -4.95 13.96
CA LYS A 74 -4.12 -5.46 15.27
C LYS A 74 -3.82 -4.27 16.19
N LEU A 75 -4.57 -4.16 17.28
CA LEU A 75 -4.41 -3.14 18.30
C LEU A 75 -3.27 -3.52 19.27
N ARG A 76 -3.30 -4.75 19.79
CA ARG A 76 -2.27 -5.25 20.73
C ARG A 76 -2.30 -6.78 20.86
N ASP A 77 -1.17 -7.35 21.25
CA ASP A 77 -1.10 -8.73 21.75
C ASP A 77 -1.83 -8.85 23.10
N LEU A 78 -2.42 -10.03 23.34
CA LEU A 78 -3.03 -10.37 24.62
C LEU A 78 -2.13 -11.34 25.37
N ASP A 79 -1.84 -11.03 26.63
CA ASP A 79 -1.22 -11.98 27.52
C ASP A 79 -2.21 -13.10 27.85
N TYR A 80 -1.71 -14.34 27.92
CA TYR A 80 -2.52 -15.49 28.27
C TYR A 80 -1.75 -16.51 29.08
N THR A 81 -2.49 -17.32 29.82
CA THR A 81 -1.98 -18.49 30.53
C THR A 81 -2.71 -19.72 30.02
N VAL A 82 -1.97 -20.79 29.71
CA VAL A 82 -2.57 -22.10 29.41
C VAL A 82 -3.07 -22.70 30.71
N VAL A 83 -4.36 -23.04 30.75
CA VAL A 83 -5.02 -23.58 31.95
C VAL A 83 -5.00 -25.10 31.89
N GLY A 84 -4.45 -25.73 32.92
CA GLY A 84 -4.47 -27.18 33.06
C GLY A 84 -5.84 -27.71 33.47
N GLU A 85 -6.12 -28.98 33.18
CA GLU A 85 -7.42 -29.60 33.46
C GLU A 85 -7.86 -29.53 34.94
N ALA A 86 -6.91 -29.51 35.87
CA ALA A 86 -7.18 -29.42 37.30
C ALA A 86 -7.64 -28.02 37.76
N GLU A 87 -7.35 -26.99 36.96
CA GLU A 87 -7.68 -25.58 37.26
C GLU A 87 -8.91 -25.09 36.49
N LEU A 88 -9.48 -25.95 35.63
CA LEU A 88 -10.69 -25.61 34.88
C LEU A 88 -11.93 -25.59 35.79
N PRO A 89 -12.78 -24.57 35.67
CA PRO A 89 -14.11 -24.58 36.28
C PRO A 89 -14.90 -25.84 35.86
N GLU A 90 -15.64 -26.42 36.80
CA GLU A 90 -16.36 -27.68 36.58
C GLU A 90 -17.38 -27.60 35.44
N GLU A 91 -18.06 -26.46 35.30
CA GLU A 91 -18.98 -26.19 34.19
C GLU A 91 -18.28 -26.24 32.84
N LEU A 92 -17.15 -25.55 32.70
CA LEU A 92 -16.36 -25.50 31.47
C LEU A 92 -15.80 -26.88 31.13
N LYS A 93 -15.30 -27.61 32.13
CA LYS A 93 -14.81 -28.98 31.96
C LYS A 93 -15.90 -29.90 31.41
N THR A 94 -17.12 -29.78 31.93
CA THR A 94 -18.27 -30.58 31.49
C THR A 94 -18.63 -30.30 30.04
N GLU A 95 -18.62 -29.03 29.61
CA GLU A 95 -18.89 -28.67 28.22
C GLU A 95 -17.83 -29.18 27.24
N ILE A 96 -16.54 -29.09 27.63
CA ILE A 96 -15.42 -29.61 26.85
C ILE A 96 -15.57 -31.12 26.65
N GLU A 97 -15.81 -31.85 27.74
CA GLU A 97 -15.95 -33.30 27.72
C GLU A 97 -17.11 -33.77 26.83
N ALA A 98 -18.21 -33.01 26.79
CA ALA A 98 -19.35 -33.29 25.94
C ALA A 98 -19.07 -33.10 24.43
N ARG A 99 -18.12 -32.22 24.08
CA ARG A 99 -17.87 -31.82 22.67
C ARG A 99 -16.56 -32.35 22.09
N LYS A 100 -15.62 -32.81 22.93
CA LYS A 100 -14.25 -33.18 22.54
C LYS A 100 -14.11 -34.22 21.44
N ALA A 101 -15.14 -35.00 21.16
CA ALA A 101 -15.13 -35.98 20.09
C ALA A 101 -14.99 -35.33 18.71
N GLU A 102 -15.51 -34.11 18.54
CA GLU A 102 -15.48 -33.35 17.30
C GLU A 102 -14.57 -32.11 17.44
N ASN A 103 -14.21 -31.51 16.31
CA ASN A 103 -13.57 -30.19 16.35
C ASN A 103 -14.58 -29.17 16.88
N PHE A 104 -14.21 -28.45 17.93
CA PHE A 104 -15.07 -27.43 18.51
C PHE A 104 -14.27 -26.23 19.00
N LYS A 105 -14.94 -25.08 18.97
CA LYS A 105 -14.40 -23.78 19.38
C LYS A 105 -15.43 -23.14 20.30
N MET A 106 -15.01 -22.63 21.46
CA MET A 106 -15.91 -21.94 22.38
C MET A 106 -15.18 -20.91 23.22
N THR A 107 -15.95 -19.96 23.75
CA THR A 107 -15.47 -18.98 24.71
C THR A 107 -16.36 -19.04 25.94
N TYR A 108 -15.75 -18.81 27.11
CA TYR A 108 -16.47 -18.80 28.37
C TYR A 108 -15.96 -17.64 29.21
N LEU A 109 -16.87 -16.76 29.62
CA LEU A 109 -16.56 -15.56 30.37
C LEU A 109 -16.90 -15.84 31.83
N LEU A 110 -15.89 -15.95 32.70
CA LEU A 110 -16.07 -16.27 34.10
C LEU A 110 -15.24 -15.34 34.97
N ASP A 111 -15.87 -14.80 36.02
CA ASP A 111 -15.27 -13.81 36.92
C ASP A 111 -14.64 -12.64 36.12
N ASP A 112 -13.35 -12.39 36.34
CA ASP A 112 -12.58 -11.34 35.68
C ASP A 112 -11.68 -11.87 34.55
N ALA A 113 -12.07 -12.98 33.91
CA ALA A 113 -11.30 -13.56 32.81
C ALA A 113 -12.14 -14.08 31.64
N LEU A 114 -11.52 -14.09 30.46
CA LEU A 114 -12.02 -14.77 29.27
C LEU A 114 -11.25 -16.08 29.09
N TYR A 115 -11.98 -17.18 29.01
CA TYR A 115 -11.48 -18.50 28.66
C TYR A 115 -11.78 -18.77 27.18
N ILE A 116 -10.76 -19.13 26.41
CA ILE A 116 -10.90 -19.49 24.99
C ILE A 116 -10.47 -20.94 24.83
N VAL A 117 -11.33 -21.74 24.22
CA VAL A 117 -11.13 -23.18 24.06
C VAL A 117 -11.15 -23.55 22.59
N HIS A 118 -10.16 -24.34 22.18
CA HIS A 118 -10.14 -25.01 20.88
C HIS A 118 -9.84 -26.49 21.08
N GLY A 119 -10.82 -27.34 20.76
CA GLY A 119 -10.69 -28.78 20.69
C GLY A 119 -10.57 -29.25 19.25
N PHE A 120 -9.64 -30.16 18.99
CA PHE A 120 -9.34 -30.64 17.64
C PHE A 120 -10.03 -31.97 17.30
N GLY A 121 -10.95 -32.42 18.15
CA GLY A 121 -11.66 -33.68 17.95
C GLY A 121 -10.80 -34.91 18.18
N MET A 122 -11.37 -36.06 17.83
CA MET A 122 -10.70 -37.36 17.92
C MET A 122 -9.47 -37.45 17.00
N GLN A 123 -8.35 -37.89 17.57
CA GLN A 123 -7.15 -38.29 16.84
C GLN A 123 -6.89 -39.78 17.02
N GLU A 124 -6.45 -40.46 15.96
CA GLU A 124 -6.26 -41.92 15.96
C GLU A 124 -5.09 -42.40 16.84
N THR A 125 -4.17 -41.49 17.16
CA THR A 125 -2.96 -41.77 17.95
C THR A 125 -2.72 -40.68 18.99
N GLY A 126 -1.82 -40.97 19.93
CA GLY A 126 -1.26 -39.97 20.84
C GLY A 126 -0.09 -39.21 20.20
N GLY A 127 0.52 -38.29 20.97
CA GLY A 127 1.72 -37.57 20.54
C GLY A 127 1.47 -36.28 19.77
N TYR A 128 0.23 -35.80 19.75
CA TYR A 128 -0.10 -34.47 19.25
C TYR A 128 0.25 -33.38 20.28
N SER A 129 0.66 -32.22 19.80
CA SER A 129 0.84 -31.01 20.60
C SER A 129 0.08 -29.86 19.97
N ILE A 130 -0.39 -28.92 20.78
CA ILE A 130 -1.09 -27.73 20.32
C ILE A 130 -0.18 -26.52 20.52
N GLN A 131 -0.01 -25.73 19.48
CA GLN A 131 0.76 -24.48 19.52
C GLN A 131 -0.18 -23.29 19.33
N VAL A 132 -0.09 -22.30 20.21
CA VAL A 132 -0.75 -21.00 20.01
C VAL A 132 0.15 -20.15 19.13
N GLN A 133 -0.32 -19.80 17.93
CA GLN A 133 0.43 -18.95 17.00
C GLN A 133 0.19 -17.47 17.30
N ALA A 134 -1.06 -17.12 17.57
CA ALA A 134 -1.45 -15.74 17.80
C ALA A 134 -2.64 -15.64 18.75
N LEU A 135 -2.55 -14.68 19.67
CA LEU A 135 -3.69 -14.19 20.44
C LEU A 135 -3.58 -12.67 20.54
N TYR A 136 -4.45 -11.96 19.84
CA TYR A 136 -4.39 -10.50 19.79
C TYR A 136 -5.77 -9.86 19.70
N LEU A 137 -5.87 -8.64 20.20
CA LEU A 137 -7.03 -7.78 20.03
C LEU A 137 -6.85 -6.91 18.79
N ALA A 138 -7.87 -6.87 17.95
CA ALA A 138 -8.01 -5.95 16.85
C ALA A 138 -9.23 -5.04 17.07
N GLU A 139 -9.44 -4.07 16.18
CA GLU A 139 -10.55 -3.10 16.29
C GLU A 139 -11.94 -3.74 16.41
N ASN A 140 -12.13 -4.92 15.81
CA ASN A 140 -13.44 -5.57 15.68
C ASN A 140 -13.61 -6.83 16.54
N ALA A 141 -12.51 -7.49 16.92
CA ALA A 141 -12.54 -8.82 17.50
C ALA A 141 -11.20 -9.20 18.13
N ILE A 142 -11.23 -10.26 18.93
CA ILE A 142 -10.05 -11.00 19.37
C ILE A 142 -9.77 -12.09 18.35
N TYR A 143 -8.53 -12.24 17.94
CA TYR A 143 -8.09 -13.27 17.01
C TYR A 143 -7.29 -14.31 17.77
N PHE A 144 -7.67 -15.57 17.63
CA PHE A 144 -7.03 -16.71 18.27
C PHE A 144 -6.68 -17.76 17.23
N GLU A 145 -5.38 -17.96 17.01
CA GLU A 145 -4.84 -18.90 16.03
C GLU A 145 -4.05 -19.99 16.76
N THR A 146 -4.34 -21.24 16.42
CA THR A 146 -3.69 -22.40 17.02
C THR A 146 -3.51 -23.51 16.01
N ASP A 147 -2.36 -24.18 16.07
CA ASP A 147 -2.05 -25.34 15.24
C ASP A 147 -2.01 -26.62 16.05
N LEU A 148 -2.47 -27.71 15.43
CA LEU A 148 -2.27 -29.06 15.91
C LEU A 148 -1.05 -29.67 15.22
N ILE A 149 0.01 -29.88 15.98
CA ILE A 149 1.26 -30.47 15.51
C ILE A 149 1.21 -31.97 15.80
N GLY A 150 1.20 -32.78 14.74
CA GLY A 150 1.23 -34.23 14.83
C GLY A 150 2.61 -34.79 15.21
N PRO A 151 2.66 -36.06 15.64
CA PRO A 151 3.91 -36.77 15.90
C PRO A 151 4.77 -36.88 14.63
N GLU A 152 6.09 -36.97 14.80
CA GLU A 152 7.01 -37.10 13.66
C GLU A 152 6.72 -38.34 12.80
N ASN A 153 6.89 -38.19 11.49
CA ASN A 153 6.71 -39.29 10.53
C ASN A 153 7.64 -40.45 10.87
N GLY A 154 7.07 -41.62 11.20
CA GLY A 154 7.82 -42.82 11.55
C GLY A 154 8.10 -42.98 13.05
N ALA A 155 7.63 -42.07 13.91
CA ALA A 155 7.62 -42.29 15.34
C ALA A 155 6.74 -43.50 15.70
N LYS A 156 7.20 -44.35 16.64
CA LYS A 156 6.34 -45.35 17.26
C LYS A 156 5.34 -44.63 18.18
N VAL A 157 4.26 -44.13 17.61
CA VAL A 157 3.13 -43.63 18.39
C VAL A 157 2.27 -44.80 18.84
N GLU A 158 1.88 -44.76 20.11
CA GLU A 158 0.86 -45.67 20.62
C GLU A 158 -0.44 -45.41 19.86
N LYS A 159 -1.08 -46.48 19.41
CA LYS A 159 -2.45 -46.45 18.86
C LYS A 159 -3.44 -46.25 20.01
N CYS A 160 -3.36 -45.08 20.65
CA CYS A 160 -4.25 -44.63 21.70
C CYS A 160 -5.02 -43.44 21.15
N VAL A 161 -6.35 -43.56 21.11
CA VAL A 161 -7.23 -42.47 20.70
C VAL A 161 -7.03 -41.29 21.64
N SER A 162 -6.79 -40.09 21.09
CA SER A 162 -6.62 -38.87 21.88
C SER A 162 -7.62 -37.79 21.46
N TYR A 163 -7.87 -36.84 22.36
CA TYR A 163 -8.79 -35.72 22.16
C TYR A 163 -8.09 -34.41 22.56
N PRO A 164 -7.12 -33.94 21.75
CA PRO A 164 -6.34 -32.76 22.11
C PRO A 164 -7.22 -31.50 22.13
N TYR A 165 -7.12 -30.75 23.22
CA TYR A 165 -7.73 -29.44 23.38
C TYR A 165 -6.79 -28.52 24.15
N ILE A 166 -6.94 -27.22 23.92
CA ILE A 166 -6.25 -26.17 24.68
C ILE A 166 -7.27 -25.22 25.27
N VAL A 167 -7.02 -24.80 26.51
CA VAL A 167 -7.75 -23.71 27.16
C VAL A 167 -6.76 -22.62 27.52
N VAL A 168 -6.97 -21.43 26.98
CA VAL A 168 -6.21 -20.24 27.37
C VAL A 168 -7.09 -19.31 28.18
N LYS A 169 -6.53 -18.75 29.23
CA LYS A 169 -7.14 -17.70 30.06
C LYS A 169 -6.43 -16.38 29.77
N THR A 170 -7.20 -15.35 29.43
CA THR A 170 -6.71 -13.99 29.25
C THR A 170 -7.56 -13.01 30.08
N GLU A 171 -7.24 -11.73 30.02
CA GLU A 171 -8.02 -10.68 30.66
C GLU A 171 -9.48 -10.70 30.18
N ARG A 172 -10.39 -10.16 30.99
CA ARG A 172 -11.80 -10.09 30.64
C ARG A 172 -12.03 -9.13 29.47
N LEU A 173 -12.34 -9.71 28.32
CA LEU A 173 -12.74 -9.00 27.11
C LEU A 173 -14.11 -9.50 26.66
N THR A 174 -14.93 -8.59 26.14
CA THR A 174 -16.31 -8.87 25.70
C THR A 174 -16.45 -8.94 24.18
N GLU A 175 -15.38 -8.61 23.48
CA GLU A 175 -15.22 -8.68 22.05
C GLU A 175 -15.38 -10.12 21.56
N ASN A 176 -15.91 -10.27 20.35
CA ASN A 176 -16.07 -11.58 19.75
C ASN A 176 -14.68 -12.22 19.49
N VAL A 177 -14.57 -13.54 19.67
CA VAL A 177 -13.37 -14.28 19.34
C VAL A 177 -13.52 -14.92 17.96
N VAL A 178 -12.63 -14.56 17.05
CA VAL A 178 -12.46 -15.17 15.74
C VAL A 178 -11.34 -16.19 15.84
N PHE A 179 -11.65 -17.44 15.48
CA PHE A 179 -10.69 -18.53 15.48
C PHE A 179 -10.17 -18.75 14.06
N GLU A 180 -8.88 -18.55 13.87
CA GLU A 180 -8.20 -18.78 12.58
C GLU A 180 -7.78 -20.25 12.39
#